data_AF-A0A1N6L3K0-F1
#
_entry.id   AF-A0A1N6L3K0-F1
#
_cell.length_a   1.000
_cell.length_b   1.000
_cell.length_c   1.000
_cell.angle_alpha   90.00
_cell.angle_beta   90.00
_cell.angle_gamma   90.00
#
_symmetry.space_group_name_H-M   'P 1'
#
loop_
_entity.id
_entity.type
_entity.pdbx_description
1 polymer ?
#
loop_
_entity_poly.entity_id
_entity_poly.type
_entity_poly.pdbx_seq_one_letter_code
_entity_poly.pdbx_strand_id
1 'polypeptide(L)' 'MLSPHEFATLLLVKDAPNQVDMDREELDALFERQLVQLEKLASGLKQWRVTDIGDTAIRAIKRLS' A
#
# COMPACT_ATOMS: atom_id res chain seq x y z
N MET A 1 12.97 -7.71 -1.77
CA MET A 1 12.30 -7.28 -3.02
C MET A 1 10.80 -7.46 -2.84
N LEU A 2 9.96 -6.72 -3.59
CA LEU A 2 8.50 -6.94 -3.59
C LEU A 2 8.14 -8.06 -4.56
N SER A 3 7.25 -8.96 -4.16
CA SER A 3 6.61 -9.90 -5.09
C SER A 3 5.65 -9.15 -6.03
N PRO A 4 5.29 -9.73 -7.18
CA PRO A 4 4.28 -9.15 -8.07
C PRO A 4 2.94 -8.87 -7.37
N HIS A 5 2.53 -9.74 -6.44
CA HIS A 5 1.30 -9.58 -5.67
C HIS A 5 1.38 -8.42 -4.69
N GLU A 6 2.48 -8.32 -3.92
CA GLU A 6 2.72 -7.19 -3.02
C GLU A 6 2.76 -5.86 -3.79
N PHE A 7 3.40 -5.84 -4.95
CA PHE A 7 3.43 -4.64 -5.79
C PHE A 7 2.04 -4.26 -6.32
N ALA A 8 1.25 -5.24 -6.75
CA ALA A 8 -0.14 -5.01 -7.17
C ALA A 8 -1.01 -4.49 -6.00
N THR A 9 -0.85 -5.03 -4.79
CA THR A 9 -1.53 -4.52 -3.59
C THR A 9 -1.11 -3.09 -3.29
N LEU A 10 0.18 -2.78 -3.36
CA LEU A 10 0.69 -1.43 -3.13
C LEU A 10 0.13 -0.42 -4.14
N LEU A 11 -0.04 -0.81 -5.40
CA LEU A 11 -0.73 0.01 -6.41
C LEU A 11 -2.22 0.17 -6.10
N LEU A 12 -2.89 -0.90 -5.67
CA LEU A 12 -4.31 -0.86 -5.29
C LEU A 12 -4.56 0.10 -4.12
N VAL A 13 -3.70 0.07 -3.10
CA VAL A 13 -3.74 1.01 -1.95
C VAL A 13 -3.53 2.45 -2.42
N LYS A 14 -2.73 2.69 -3.46
CA LYS A 14 -2.52 4.04 -4.00
C LYS A 14 -3.71 4.54 -4.79
N ASP A 15 -4.17 3.74 -5.74
CA ASP A 15 -5.08 4.20 -6.80
C ASP A 15 -6.56 3.98 -6.44
N ALA A 16 -6.86 3.00 -5.58
CA ALA A 16 -8.21 2.67 -5.15
C ALA A 16 -8.25 2.19 -3.68
N PRO A 17 -7.87 3.05 -2.70
CA PRO A 17 -7.74 2.64 -1.29
C PRO A 17 -9.07 2.19 -0.64
N ASN A 18 -10.23 2.51 -1.24
CA ASN A 18 -11.54 2.04 -0.77
C ASN A 18 -11.86 0.60 -1.23
N GLN A 19 -11.11 0.05 -2.18
CA GLN A 19 -11.32 -1.29 -2.75
C GLN A 19 -10.36 -2.33 -2.16
N VAL A 20 -9.45 -1.89 -1.29
CA VAL A 20 -8.50 -2.77 -0.61
C VAL A 20 -9.24 -3.51 0.50
N ASP A 21 -9.25 -4.84 0.42
CA ASP A 21 -9.67 -5.68 1.54
C ASP A 21 -8.73 -5.45 2.73
N MET A 22 -9.30 -5.13 3.88
CA MET A 22 -8.57 -4.75 5.09
C MET A 22 -7.74 -5.90 5.67
N ASP A 23 -8.16 -7.14 5.42
CA ASP A 23 -7.54 -8.37 5.96
C ASP A 23 -6.61 -9.06 4.96
N ARG A 24 -6.24 -8.36 3.88
CA ARG A 24 -5.39 -8.89 2.84
C ARG A 24 -3.96 -9.11 3.33
N GLU A 25 -3.48 -10.35 3.27
CA GLU A 25 -2.18 -10.80 3.82
C GLU A 25 -0.99 -9.96 3.36
N GLU A 26 -0.95 -9.51 2.10
CA GLU A 26 0.16 -8.71 1.61
C GLU A 26 0.30 -7.34 2.33
N LEU A 27 -0.76 -6.85 2.99
CA LEU A 27 -0.73 -5.59 3.71
C LEU A 27 0.14 -5.66 4.96
N ASP A 28 0.23 -6.82 5.61
CA ASP A 28 1.12 -7.01 6.76
C ASP A 28 2.57 -6.82 6.34
N ALA A 29 3.00 -7.49 5.26
CA ALA A 29 4.35 -7.36 4.72
C ALA A 29 4.65 -5.94 4.22
N LEU A 30 3.68 -5.26 3.61
CA LEU A 30 3.83 -3.87 3.17
C LEU A 30 3.90 -2.90 4.35
N PHE A 31 3.16 -3.17 5.43
CA PHE A 31 3.14 -2.36 6.65
C PHE A 31 4.45 -2.53 7.43
N GLU A 32 4.96 -3.75 7.59
CA GLU A 32 6.26 -4.04 8.20
C GLU A 32 7.40 -3.28 7.50
N ARG A 33 7.30 -3.13 6.17
CA ARG A 33 8.26 -2.40 5.34
C ARG A 33 8.01 -0.90 5.27
N GLN A 34 7.00 -0.40 6.00
CA GLN A 34 6.60 1.02 6.03
C GLN A 34 6.20 1.57 4.66
N LEU A 35 5.73 0.72 3.75
CA LEU A 35 5.27 1.14 2.41
C LEU A 35 3.81 1.58 2.43
N VAL A 36 3.04 1.05 3.39
CA VAL A 36 1.68 1.46 3.68
C VAL A 36 1.54 1.78 5.17
N GLN A 37 0.50 2.51 5.51
CA GLN A 37 0.11 2.82 6.87
C GLN A 37 -1.42 2.76 7.01
N LEU A 38 -1.88 2.47 8.22
CA LEU A 38 -3.29 2.47 8.56
C LEU A 38 -3.70 3.86 9.07
N GLU A 39 -4.44 4.61 8.27
CA GLU A 39 -4.95 5.92 8.63
C GLU A 39 -6.35 5.79 9.25
N LYS A 40 -6.61 6.55 10.32
CA LYS A 40 -7.95 6.71 10.89
C LYS A 40 -8.54 8.03 10.41
N LEU A 41 -9.60 7.94 9.62
CA LEU A 41 -10.30 9.11 9.09
C LEU A 41 -11.13 9.79 10.18
N ALA A 42 -11.46 11.06 9.95
CA ALA A 42 -12.34 11.83 10.85
C ALA A 42 -13.73 11.19 11.03
N SER A 43 -14.20 10.41 10.04
CA SER A 43 -15.43 9.62 10.11
C SER A 43 -15.35 8.42 11.07
N GLY A 44 -14.17 8.13 11.62
CA GLY A 44 -13.91 6.95 12.44
C GLY A 44 -13.57 5.70 11.64
N LEU A 45 -13.71 5.74 10.30
CA LEU A 45 -13.30 4.66 9.41
C LEU A 45 -11.78 4.54 9.37
N LYS A 46 -11.30 3.31 9.13
CA LYS A 46 -9.89 3.03 8.91
C LYS A 46 -9.65 2.75 7.43
N GLN A 47 -8.51 3.16 6.93
CA GLN A 47 -8.13 2.94 5.54
C GLN A 47 -6.62 2.79 5.40
N TRP A 48 -6.20 1.85 4.56
CA TRP A 48 -4.80 1.73 4.15
C TRP A 48 -4.41 2.86 3.20
N ARG A 49 -3.23 3.44 3.44
CA ARG A 49 -2.68 4.54 2.65
C ARG A 49 -1.22 4.28 2.37
N VAL A 50 -0.78 4.65 1.17
CA VAL A 50 0.64 4.58 0.81
C VAL A 50 1.42 5.67 1.54
N THR A 51 2.58 5.31 2.09
CA THR A 51 3.50 6.27 2.72
C THR A 51 4.38 6.95 1.66
N ASP A 52 5.13 7.98 2.04
CA ASP A 52 6.12 8.61 1.14
C ASP A 52 7.19 7.61 0.66
N ILE A 53 7.55 6.64 1.51
CA ILE A 53 8.48 5.55 1.19
C ILE A 53 7.86 4.64 0.14
N GLY A 54 6.61 4.21 0.36
CA GLY A 54 5.86 3.38 -0.59
C GLY A 54 5.69 4.06 -1.95
N ASP A 55 5.36 5.34 -1.96
CA ASP A 55 5.19 6.11 -3.20
C ASP A 55 6.51 6.26 -3.98
N THR A 56 7.62 6.43 -3.27
CA THR A 56 8.96 6.44 -3.86
C THR A 56 9.35 5.06 -4.41
N ALA A 57 9.02 3.98 -3.71
CA ALA A 57 9.25 2.61 -4.19
C ALA A 57 8.46 2.33 -5.48
N ILE A 58 7.18 2.72 -5.54
CA ILE A 58 6.35 2.60 -6.75
C ILE A 58 7.01 3.32 -7.92
N ARG A 59 7.44 4.58 -7.72
CA ARG A 59 8.12 5.35 -8.76
C ARG A 59 9.42 4.69 -9.22
N ALA A 60 10.19 4.11 -8.30
CA ALA A 60 11.45 3.44 -8.62
C ALA A 60 11.21 2.18 -9.47
N ILE A 61 10.23 1.35 -9.10
CA ILE A 61 9.90 0.12 -9.82
C ILE A 61 9.38 0.44 -11.23
N LYS A 62 8.46 1.42 -11.36
CA LYS A 62 7.92 1.85 -12.66
C LYS A 62 8.96 2.38 -13.65
N ARG A 63 10.13 2.82 -13.17
CA ARG A 63 11.25 3.25 -14.05
C ARG A 63 12.11 2.09 -14.54
N LEU A 64 12.05 0.94 -13.88
CA LEU A 64 12.90 -0.22 -14.12
C LEU A 64 12.17 -1.35 -14.88
N SER A 65 10.85 -1.19 -15.07
CA SER A 65 9.94 -2.14 -15.71
C SER A 65 9.62 -1.77 -17.15
#